data_AF-A0A1Z8ALC1-F1
#
_entry.id   AF-A0A1Z8ALC1-F1
#
_cell.length_a   1.000
_cell.length_b   1.000
_cell.length_c   1.000
_cell.angle_alpha   90.00
_cell.angle_beta   90.00
_cell.angle_gamma   90.00
#
_symmetry.space_group_name_H-M   'P 1'
#
loop_
_entity.id
_entity.type
_entity.pdbx_description
1 polymer ?
#
loop_
_entity_poly.entity_id
_entity_poly.type
_entity_poly.pdbx_seq_one_letter_code
_entity_poly.pdbx_strand_id
1 'polypeptide(L)'
;MRFYFIFIMLFSGVIAQSQVGINTTDPDASSILDIYNTNKGVLIPSMTLTQRTAITSPANGLLVFQNDNTVGYYVYEAGSWQFLDNGIPSVLKVAENGKVGYRFADQLDTNHADTGQNAINFTQGSTASTIRGARYDNSITIGNDNPVFNDNGISIGGFNNLTYTGGNTTTNFTGFSANTFLMDFNNNINSGFSNTYTGNNNIFFGSNNRISGGGFSGFDNNILMGFSNRTRVSNSVVLGRFNENNVANTYLLGRTINHNGANEYQVVTGQSTTVCSDCVFNAQGNLHVKTDGNIVVPAITNATINSNNKSLVSKEYGDSNYATSVPAATTIALTGFSVNWSNYGSGWQPATATIKNGQVKLAGLIRKNTAAFAFGETLLTLPVGYRPANSRLYAAGQNNNQLRVDVYADGRVVYINGTNGFDDYVSLEGIVFRID
;
A
#
# COMPACT_ATOMS: atom_id res chain seq x y z
N MET A 1 116.48 -5.66 17.04
CA MET A 1 115.21 -5.42 16.31
C MET A 1 114.78 -6.56 15.36
N ARG A 2 115.39 -7.76 15.41
CA ARG A 2 115.11 -8.86 14.46
C ARG A 2 114.05 -9.89 14.91
N PHE A 3 113.54 -9.81 16.14
CA PHE A 3 112.55 -10.79 16.68
C PHE A 3 111.10 -10.26 16.74
N TYR A 4 110.86 -8.95 16.67
CA TYR A 4 109.50 -8.38 16.74
C TYR A 4 108.72 -8.45 15.41
N PHE A 5 109.41 -8.61 14.29
CA PHE A 5 108.78 -8.64 12.97
C PHE A 5 108.01 -9.96 12.70
N ILE A 6 108.46 -11.05 13.32
CA ILE A 6 107.82 -12.38 13.18
C ILE A 6 106.58 -12.49 14.06
N PHE A 7 106.54 -11.82 15.22
CA PHE A 7 105.38 -11.86 16.13
C PHE A 7 104.18 -11.05 15.61
N ILE A 8 104.40 -10.04 14.75
CA ILE A 8 103.33 -9.23 14.15
C ILE A 8 102.68 -9.92 12.93
N MET A 9 103.39 -10.81 12.22
CA MET A 9 102.80 -11.56 11.09
C MET A 9 101.95 -12.76 11.51
N LEU A 10 102.04 -13.22 12.76
CA LEU A 10 101.34 -14.42 13.25
C LEU A 10 99.95 -14.16 13.86
N PHE A 11 99.49 -12.90 13.93
CA PHE A 11 98.21 -12.54 14.56
C PHE A 11 97.15 -11.96 13.60
N SER A 12 97.45 -11.80 12.31
CA SER A 12 96.44 -11.39 11.31
C SER A 12 95.75 -12.62 10.71
N GLY A 13 95.04 -13.37 11.54
CA GLY A 13 94.05 -14.33 11.07
C GLY A 13 92.87 -13.58 10.47
N VAL A 14 93.00 -13.15 9.22
CA VAL A 14 91.86 -12.62 8.45
C VAL A 14 90.90 -13.78 8.23
N ILE A 15 89.75 -13.76 8.91
CA ILE A 15 88.61 -14.60 8.56
C ILE A 15 88.09 -14.04 7.24
N ALA A 16 88.62 -14.55 6.12
CA ALA A 16 88.04 -14.30 4.82
C ALA A 16 86.69 -15.03 4.76
N GLN A 17 85.59 -14.30 4.89
CA GLN A 17 84.27 -14.86 4.59
C GLN A 17 84.18 -15.04 3.08
N SER A 18 84.00 -16.28 2.61
CA SER A 18 83.82 -16.59 1.20
C SER A 18 82.37 -16.30 0.79
N GLN A 19 82.00 -15.02 0.70
CA GLN A 19 80.79 -14.61 0.01
C GLN A 19 81.01 -14.68 -1.50
N VAL A 20 80.04 -15.23 -2.23
CA VAL A 20 80.10 -15.31 -3.68
C VAL A 20 79.44 -14.07 -4.26
N GLY A 21 80.25 -13.08 -4.63
CA GLY A 21 79.79 -11.96 -5.44
C GLY A 21 79.91 -12.30 -6.93
N ILE A 22 78.81 -12.15 -7.69
CA ILE A 22 78.85 -12.20 -9.15
C ILE A 22 78.52 -10.81 -9.66
N ASN A 23 79.49 -10.18 -10.34
CA ASN A 23 79.36 -8.84 -10.92
C ASN A 23 79.08 -7.73 -9.87
N THR A 24 79.47 -7.96 -8.61
CA THR A 24 79.60 -6.98 -7.53
C THR A 24 80.93 -7.19 -6.81
N THR A 25 81.54 -6.12 -6.30
CA THR A 25 82.75 -6.18 -5.43
C THR A 25 82.43 -5.93 -3.97
N ASP A 26 81.17 -5.56 -3.67
CA ASP A 26 80.64 -5.34 -2.34
C ASP A 26 79.33 -6.16 -2.20
N PRO A 27 79.42 -7.50 -2.09
CA PRO A 27 78.26 -8.33 -1.81
C PRO A 27 77.58 -7.90 -0.51
N ASP A 28 76.24 -7.90 -0.48
CA ASP A 28 75.50 -7.59 0.73
C ASP A 28 75.89 -8.55 1.87
N ALA A 29 76.22 -7.98 3.04
CA ALA A 29 76.72 -8.72 4.20
C ALA A 29 75.74 -9.77 4.75
N SER A 30 74.45 -9.70 4.36
CA SER A 30 73.43 -10.70 4.70
C SER A 30 73.32 -11.85 3.71
N SER A 31 74.14 -11.87 2.64
CA SER A 31 74.05 -12.83 1.54
C SER A 31 75.26 -13.77 1.46
N ILE A 32 75.00 -15.05 1.15
CA ILE A 32 76.05 -16.02 0.79
C ILE A 32 76.38 -15.92 -0.72
N LEU A 33 75.40 -15.53 -1.52
CA LEU A 33 75.49 -15.31 -2.96
C LEU A 33 74.78 -13.99 -3.30
N ASP A 34 75.51 -13.03 -3.84
CA ASP A 34 74.99 -11.76 -4.34
C ASP A 34 75.28 -11.65 -5.84
N ILE A 35 74.25 -11.36 -6.64
CA ILE A 35 74.34 -11.27 -8.09
C ILE A 35 73.79 -9.92 -8.51
N TYR A 36 74.68 -9.00 -8.89
CA TYR A 36 74.26 -7.66 -9.30
C TYR A 36 74.32 -7.51 -10.82
N ASN A 37 73.19 -7.19 -11.45
CA ASN A 37 73.14 -6.77 -12.84
C ASN A 37 71.86 -5.95 -13.12
N THR A 38 71.92 -4.95 -14.00
CA THR A 38 70.77 -4.10 -14.31
C THR A 38 69.92 -4.59 -15.49
N ASN A 39 70.41 -5.55 -16.28
CA ASN A 39 69.74 -6.05 -17.49
C ASN A 39 69.77 -7.58 -17.68
N LYS A 40 70.30 -8.34 -16.73
CA LYS A 40 70.32 -9.81 -16.71
C LYS A 40 69.72 -10.33 -15.41
N GLY A 41 69.06 -11.48 -15.49
CA GLY A 41 68.55 -12.22 -14.33
C GLY A 41 69.29 -13.53 -14.10
N VAL A 42 68.82 -14.28 -13.10
CA VAL A 42 69.31 -15.63 -12.78
C VAL A 42 68.31 -16.65 -13.33
N LEU A 43 68.79 -17.58 -14.16
CA LEU A 43 67.98 -18.72 -14.56
C LEU A 43 68.12 -19.83 -13.51
N ILE A 44 67.04 -20.06 -12.78
CA ILE A 44 66.89 -21.16 -11.82
C ILE A 44 66.71 -22.48 -12.60
N PRO A 45 67.10 -23.66 -12.07
CA PRO A 45 66.90 -24.94 -12.76
C PRO A 45 65.51 -25.10 -13.37
N SER A 46 65.47 -25.22 -14.70
CA SER A 46 64.27 -25.44 -15.49
C SER A 46 64.09 -26.93 -15.76
N MET A 47 62.90 -27.47 -15.50
CA MET A 47 62.61 -28.89 -15.62
C MET A 47 61.12 -29.17 -15.89
N THR A 48 60.77 -30.38 -16.31
CA THR A 48 59.37 -30.81 -16.47
C THR A 48 58.73 -31.20 -15.13
N LEU A 49 57.41 -31.34 -15.08
CA LEU A 49 56.65 -31.85 -13.94
C LEU A 49 57.23 -33.19 -13.47
N THR A 50 57.44 -34.12 -14.40
CA THR A 50 58.01 -35.44 -14.11
C THR A 50 59.37 -35.33 -13.45
N GLN A 51 60.24 -34.46 -13.96
CA GLN A 51 61.58 -34.23 -13.40
C GLN A 51 61.51 -33.58 -12.00
N ARG A 52 60.64 -32.60 -11.80
CA ARG A 52 60.42 -31.95 -10.49
C ARG A 52 59.90 -32.95 -9.45
N THR A 53 58.94 -33.79 -9.81
CA THR A 53 58.41 -34.83 -8.92
C THR A 53 59.39 -35.97 -8.66
N ALA A 54 60.42 -36.13 -9.51
CA ALA A 54 61.47 -37.12 -9.34
C ALA A 54 62.59 -36.68 -8.39
N ILE A 55 62.60 -35.42 -7.93
CA ILE A 55 63.56 -34.94 -6.93
C ILE A 55 63.32 -35.67 -5.60
N THR A 56 64.26 -36.51 -5.20
CA THR A 56 64.21 -37.24 -3.93
C THR A 56 64.61 -36.33 -2.77
N SER A 57 63.83 -36.34 -1.69
CA SER A 57 64.04 -35.52 -0.50
C SER A 57 64.34 -34.04 -0.79
N PRO A 58 63.46 -33.29 -1.48
CA PRO A 58 63.71 -31.90 -1.79
C PRO A 58 63.87 -31.07 -0.50
N ALA A 59 64.82 -30.13 -0.49
CA ALA A 59 65.02 -29.24 0.65
C ALA A 59 63.88 -28.23 0.77
N ASN A 60 63.48 -27.89 2.00
CA ASN A 60 62.55 -26.79 2.24
C ASN A 60 63.16 -25.47 1.73
N GLY A 61 62.44 -24.74 0.88
CA GLY A 61 62.95 -23.56 0.18
C GLY A 61 63.58 -23.84 -1.19
N LEU A 62 63.58 -25.09 -1.69
CA LEU A 62 64.11 -25.39 -3.03
C LEU A 62 63.24 -24.74 -4.10
N LEU A 63 63.84 -23.83 -4.88
CA LEU A 63 63.18 -23.13 -6.00
C LEU A 63 63.53 -23.79 -7.33
N VAL A 64 62.51 -24.05 -8.15
CA VAL A 64 62.66 -24.57 -9.52
C VAL A 64 61.70 -23.86 -10.47
N PHE A 65 62.00 -23.88 -11.76
CA PHE A 65 61.07 -23.48 -12.81
C PHE A 65 60.52 -24.74 -13.51
N GLN A 66 59.20 -24.92 -13.52
CA GLN A 66 58.55 -25.96 -14.30
C GLN A 66 58.24 -25.43 -15.71
N ASN A 67 58.71 -26.11 -16.75
CA ASN A 67 58.58 -25.66 -18.15
C ASN A 67 57.51 -26.38 -18.97
N ASP A 68 56.71 -27.24 -18.34
CA ASP A 68 55.54 -27.89 -18.92
C ASP A 68 54.35 -27.90 -17.94
N ASN A 69 53.19 -28.39 -18.38
CA ASN A 69 51.93 -28.37 -17.64
C ASN A 69 51.59 -26.95 -17.13
N THR A 70 51.38 -26.79 -15.82
CA THR A 70 51.29 -25.48 -15.17
C THR A 70 52.69 -24.87 -15.11
N VAL A 71 53.07 -24.12 -16.14
CA VAL A 71 54.38 -23.47 -16.27
C VAL A 71 54.54 -22.38 -15.21
N GLY A 72 55.69 -22.36 -14.53
CA GLY A 72 56.05 -21.27 -13.62
C GLY A 72 57.01 -21.69 -12.51
N TYR A 73 57.19 -20.81 -11.53
CA TYR A 73 58.07 -21.05 -10.40
C TYR A 73 57.39 -21.89 -9.33
N TYR A 74 58.13 -22.85 -8.78
CA TYR A 74 57.69 -23.69 -7.68
C TYR A 74 58.73 -23.67 -6.56
N VAL A 75 58.27 -23.53 -5.33
CA VAL A 75 59.09 -23.69 -4.12
C VAL A 75 58.66 -24.93 -3.36
N TYR A 76 59.60 -25.74 -2.90
CA TYR A 76 59.27 -26.88 -2.03
C TYR A 76 59.17 -26.40 -0.58
N GLU A 77 57.97 -26.44 0.00
CA GLU A 77 57.73 -26.02 1.38
C GLU A 77 56.81 -27.01 2.10
N ALA A 78 57.11 -27.26 3.37
CA ALA A 78 56.28 -28.11 4.24
C ALA A 78 55.91 -29.48 3.63
N GLY A 79 56.84 -30.11 2.90
CA GLY A 79 56.66 -31.44 2.32
C GLY A 79 55.95 -31.47 0.95
N SER A 80 55.67 -30.31 0.35
CA SER A 80 54.95 -30.22 -0.93
C SER A 80 55.49 -29.11 -1.80
N TRP A 81 55.25 -29.21 -3.11
CA TRP A 81 55.59 -28.13 -4.01
C TRP A 81 54.48 -27.10 -4.10
N GLN A 82 54.79 -25.85 -3.77
CA GLN A 82 53.92 -24.69 -3.87
C GLN A 82 54.15 -23.97 -5.19
N PHE A 83 53.07 -23.65 -5.91
CA PHE A 83 53.13 -22.79 -7.09
C PHE A 83 53.23 -21.33 -6.65
N LEU A 84 54.26 -20.62 -7.11
CA LEU A 84 54.39 -19.19 -6.90
C LEU A 84 53.60 -18.46 -7.99
N ASP A 85 52.29 -18.35 -7.76
CA ASP A 85 51.41 -17.54 -8.59
C ASP A 85 51.71 -16.04 -8.37
N ASN A 86 51.55 -15.23 -9.42
CA ASN A 86 51.53 -13.77 -9.32
C ASN A 86 50.24 -13.25 -8.66
N GLY A 87 49.36 -14.15 -8.23
CA GLY A 87 48.28 -13.90 -7.28
C GLY A 87 47.50 -12.65 -7.63
N ILE A 88 46.92 -12.58 -8.82
CA ILE A 88 45.92 -11.55 -9.09
C ILE A 88 44.65 -12.02 -8.38
N PRO A 89 44.25 -11.41 -7.24
CA PRO A 89 43.07 -11.87 -6.51
C PRO A 89 41.84 -11.58 -7.36
N SER A 90 40.83 -12.47 -7.40
CA SER A 90 39.61 -12.23 -8.18
C SER A 90 38.92 -10.90 -7.83
N VAL A 91 39.15 -10.38 -6.61
CA VAL A 91 38.74 -9.05 -6.15
C VAL A 91 39.97 -8.27 -5.69
N LEU A 92 40.20 -7.10 -6.29
CA LEU A 92 41.25 -6.17 -5.94
C LEU A 92 40.75 -5.12 -4.93
N LYS A 93 41.49 -4.92 -3.84
CA LYS A 93 41.32 -3.76 -2.97
C LYS A 93 42.02 -2.57 -3.63
N VAL A 94 41.27 -1.50 -3.90
CA VAL A 94 41.77 -0.31 -4.59
C VAL A 94 41.61 0.95 -3.75
N ALA A 95 42.49 1.92 -3.98
CA ALA A 95 42.43 3.24 -3.38
C ALA A 95 42.39 4.30 -4.49
N GLU A 96 41.25 4.96 -4.64
CA GLU A 96 40.94 5.90 -5.73
C GLU A 96 40.41 7.20 -5.12
N ASN A 97 41.02 8.34 -5.47
CA ASN A 97 40.61 9.67 -4.98
C ASN A 97 40.46 9.76 -3.44
N GLY A 98 41.31 9.05 -2.69
CA GLY A 98 41.27 9.01 -1.23
C GLY A 98 40.17 8.11 -0.64
N LYS A 99 39.46 7.34 -1.46
CA LYS A 99 38.47 6.34 -1.04
C LYS A 99 39.02 4.94 -1.27
N VAL A 100 38.66 4.01 -0.39
CA VAL A 100 39.10 2.61 -0.47
C VAL A 100 37.92 1.69 -0.72
N GLY A 101 37.99 0.88 -1.77
CA GLY A 101 36.92 -0.03 -2.18
C GLY A 101 37.44 -1.33 -2.81
N TYR A 102 36.53 -2.10 -3.40
CA TYR A 102 36.80 -3.41 -3.99
C TYR A 102 36.19 -3.52 -5.40
N ARG A 103 36.94 -4.05 -6.36
CA ARG A 103 36.50 -4.35 -7.75
C ARG A 103 37.06 -5.68 -8.25
N PHE A 104 36.57 -6.22 -9.37
CA PHE A 104 37.19 -7.41 -9.98
C PHE A 104 38.58 -7.09 -10.55
N ALA A 105 39.49 -8.07 -10.50
CA ALA A 105 40.89 -7.90 -10.91
C ALA A 105 41.14 -7.84 -12.42
N ASP A 106 40.24 -8.39 -13.23
CA ASP A 106 40.32 -8.38 -14.69
C ASP A 106 39.91 -7.02 -15.29
N GLN A 107 39.54 -6.07 -14.44
CA GLN A 107 39.19 -4.72 -14.87
C GLN A 107 40.47 -3.93 -15.14
N LEU A 108 40.69 -3.62 -16.42
CA LEU A 108 41.73 -2.67 -16.84
C LEU A 108 41.60 -1.38 -16.01
N ASP A 109 42.72 -0.85 -15.50
CA ASP A 109 42.77 0.39 -14.70
C ASP A 109 42.17 1.61 -15.40
N THR A 110 41.97 1.51 -16.72
CA THR A 110 41.31 2.54 -17.51
C THR A 110 39.81 2.32 -17.69
N ASN A 111 39.16 1.27 -17.17
CA ASN A 111 37.76 0.92 -17.52
C ASN A 111 36.81 0.76 -16.31
N HIS A 112 37.21 1.21 -15.11
CA HIS A 112 36.37 1.13 -13.91
C HIS A 112 35.97 2.53 -13.42
N ALA A 113 34.82 2.61 -12.75
CA ALA A 113 34.41 3.77 -11.98
C ALA A 113 35.17 3.86 -10.65
N ASP A 114 35.23 5.04 -10.04
CA ASP A 114 35.71 5.19 -8.66
C ASP A 114 34.85 4.31 -7.73
N THR A 115 35.51 3.38 -7.05
CA THR A 115 34.88 2.34 -6.23
C THR A 115 34.10 2.87 -5.03
N GLY A 116 34.31 4.13 -4.62
CA GLY A 116 33.67 4.70 -3.43
C GLY A 116 34.26 4.19 -2.11
N GLN A 117 33.82 4.76 -0.98
CA GLN A 117 34.38 4.39 0.34
C GLN A 117 33.70 3.12 0.86
N ASN A 118 34.49 2.10 1.18
CA ASN A 118 34.06 0.78 1.63
C ASN A 118 33.04 0.12 0.71
N ALA A 119 33.12 0.41 -0.60
CA ALA A 119 32.14 -0.03 -1.55
C ALA A 119 32.68 -1.12 -2.47
N ILE A 120 31.76 -1.98 -2.91
CA ILE A 120 32.00 -3.05 -3.88
C ILE A 120 31.40 -2.58 -5.20
N ASN A 121 32.23 -2.48 -6.23
CA ASN A 121 31.81 -1.97 -7.53
C ASN A 121 31.89 -3.06 -8.61
N PHE A 122 30.72 -3.45 -9.13
CA PHE A 122 30.53 -4.38 -10.24
C PHE A 122 30.16 -3.62 -11.51
N THR A 123 30.95 -2.62 -11.84
CA THR A 123 30.82 -1.79 -13.05
C THR A 123 31.63 -2.40 -14.18
N GLN A 124 31.07 -2.63 -15.36
CA GLN A 124 31.82 -3.11 -16.53
C GLN A 124 31.69 -2.15 -17.71
N GLY A 125 32.78 -1.49 -18.09
CA GLY A 125 32.80 -0.49 -19.16
C GLY A 125 33.71 -0.77 -20.33
N SER A 126 33.36 -0.20 -21.47
CA SER A 126 34.21 -0.17 -22.68
C SER A 126 35.11 1.07 -22.76
N THR A 127 34.97 2.03 -21.82
CA THR A 127 35.70 3.31 -21.78
C THR A 127 36.09 3.69 -20.35
N ALA A 128 36.96 4.70 -20.21
CA ALA A 128 37.38 5.22 -18.91
C ALA A 128 36.37 6.15 -18.26
N SER A 129 36.16 5.97 -16.95
CA SER A 129 35.30 6.84 -16.14
C SER A 129 35.93 7.11 -14.77
N THR A 130 36.20 8.38 -14.45
CA THR A 130 36.68 8.79 -13.12
C THR A 130 35.56 9.06 -12.11
N ILE A 131 34.31 8.87 -12.52
CA ILE A 131 33.16 9.20 -11.69
C ILE A 131 32.75 7.98 -10.86
N ARG A 132 32.50 8.22 -9.57
CA ARG A 132 32.09 7.20 -8.59
C ARG A 132 30.75 6.56 -8.91
N GLY A 133 30.58 5.31 -8.47
CA GLY A 133 29.29 4.61 -8.42
C GLY A 133 29.06 3.66 -9.59
N ALA A 134 27.80 3.27 -9.82
CA ALA A 134 27.44 2.35 -10.90
C ALA A 134 27.52 3.10 -12.24
N ARG A 135 28.39 2.60 -13.14
CA ARG A 135 28.59 3.12 -14.49
C ARG A 135 28.37 2.02 -15.51
N TYR A 136 27.95 2.38 -16.71
CA TYR A 136 27.61 1.43 -17.79
C TYR A 136 26.43 0.52 -17.45
N ASP A 137 25.73 0.03 -18.46
CA ASP A 137 24.46 -0.67 -18.26
C ASP A 137 24.65 -1.95 -17.44
N ASN A 138 23.63 -2.30 -16.66
CA ASN A 138 23.58 -3.52 -15.83
C ASN A 138 24.59 -3.58 -14.67
N SER A 139 25.18 -2.45 -14.28
CA SER A 139 26.17 -2.40 -13.20
C SER A 139 25.56 -2.35 -11.80
N ILE A 140 26.27 -2.93 -10.82
CA ILE A 140 25.86 -2.97 -9.41
C ILE A 140 26.92 -2.33 -8.53
N THR A 141 26.51 -1.48 -7.59
CA THR A 141 27.37 -0.97 -6.53
C THR A 141 26.75 -1.21 -5.16
N ILE A 142 27.60 -1.55 -4.18
CA ILE A 142 27.18 -1.79 -2.81
C ILE A 142 28.05 -0.96 -1.88
N GLY A 143 27.47 -0.15 -1.02
CA GLY A 143 28.17 0.72 -0.07
C GLY A 143 27.57 2.13 -0.05
N ASN A 144 28.33 3.08 0.52
CA ASN A 144 27.86 4.45 0.68
C ASN A 144 28.42 5.40 -0.39
N ASP A 145 27.65 6.45 -0.70
CA ASP A 145 28.00 7.50 -1.67
C ASP A 145 28.24 7.03 -3.11
N ASN A 146 27.56 5.97 -3.55
CA ASN A 146 27.66 5.37 -4.88
C ASN A 146 26.46 5.75 -5.75
N PRO A 147 26.56 6.85 -6.52
CA PRO A 147 25.51 7.22 -7.46
C PRO A 147 25.38 6.25 -8.63
N VAL A 148 24.19 6.17 -9.23
CA VAL A 148 23.96 5.41 -10.46
C VAL A 148 23.84 6.40 -11.63
N PHE A 149 24.47 6.10 -12.76
CA PHE A 149 24.46 6.96 -13.96
C PHE A 149 24.19 6.18 -15.26
N ASN A 150 23.55 5.00 -15.19
CA ASN A 150 23.39 4.08 -16.31
C ASN A 150 22.02 3.39 -16.34
N ASP A 151 21.73 2.68 -17.43
CA ASP A 151 20.50 1.89 -17.54
C ASP A 151 20.63 0.59 -16.72
N ASN A 152 19.55 0.19 -16.05
CA ASN A 152 19.50 -1.01 -15.21
C ASN A 152 20.55 -1.04 -14.08
N GLY A 153 21.06 0.12 -13.65
CA GLY A 153 22.03 0.20 -12.58
C GLY A 153 21.40 -0.01 -11.20
N ILE A 154 22.12 -0.73 -10.34
CA ILE A 154 21.70 -0.98 -8.95
C ILE A 154 22.72 -0.34 -8.02
N SER A 155 22.24 0.42 -7.04
CA SER A 155 23.07 0.91 -5.93
C SER A 155 22.40 0.59 -4.60
N ILE A 156 23.13 -0.13 -3.74
CA ILE A 156 22.66 -0.65 -2.46
C ILE A 156 23.49 -0.02 -1.35
N GLY A 157 22.87 0.65 -0.38
CA GLY A 157 23.58 1.28 0.75
C GLY A 157 23.14 2.73 0.99
N GLY A 158 23.80 3.46 1.89
CA GLY A 158 23.36 4.79 2.32
C GLY A 158 23.90 5.93 1.45
N PHE A 159 23.14 7.03 1.35
CA PHE A 159 23.58 8.27 0.67
C PHE A 159 23.92 8.11 -0.82
N ASN A 160 23.32 7.11 -1.46
CA ASN A 160 23.50 6.86 -2.89
C ASN A 160 22.59 7.82 -3.68
N ASN A 161 23.13 8.96 -4.10
CA ASN A 161 22.41 9.94 -4.95
C ASN A 161 22.21 9.40 -6.36
N LEU A 162 21.07 9.63 -7.00
CA LEU A 162 20.87 9.23 -8.39
C LEU A 162 20.88 10.48 -9.28
N THR A 163 21.73 10.47 -10.30
CA THR A 163 21.85 11.57 -11.27
C THR A 163 22.03 10.91 -12.62
N TYR A 164 21.05 10.96 -13.51
CA TYR A 164 21.18 10.39 -14.85
C TYR A 164 20.62 11.36 -15.89
N THR A 165 21.32 11.43 -17.01
CA THR A 165 21.16 12.40 -18.10
C THR A 165 20.80 11.73 -19.43
N GLY A 166 20.31 10.48 -19.41
CA GLY A 166 19.78 9.77 -20.58
C GLY A 166 18.26 9.63 -20.50
N GLY A 167 17.58 9.28 -21.60
CA GLY A 167 16.12 9.22 -21.65
C GLY A 167 15.58 7.81 -21.90
N ASN A 168 14.92 7.22 -20.89
CA ASN A 168 13.94 6.09 -20.94
C ASN A 168 14.47 4.72 -21.46
N THR A 169 14.08 3.52 -20.96
CA THR A 169 12.71 2.98 -20.90
C THR A 169 12.44 1.88 -19.84
N THR A 170 13.41 1.37 -19.08
CA THR A 170 13.14 0.32 -18.07
C THR A 170 14.18 0.35 -16.96
N THR A 171 13.82 0.70 -15.74
CA THR A 171 14.74 0.67 -14.59
C THR A 171 14.10 -0.05 -13.41
N ASN A 172 14.32 -1.37 -13.30
CA ASN A 172 14.12 -2.10 -12.04
C ASN A 172 15.20 -1.67 -11.03
N PHE A 173 15.06 -0.46 -10.47
CA PHE A 173 15.89 0.01 -9.37
C PHE A 173 15.41 -0.65 -8.06
N THR A 174 16.33 -0.98 -7.15
CA THR A 174 16.04 -1.36 -5.76
C THR A 174 17.03 -0.67 -4.82
N GLY A 175 17.02 0.66 -4.82
CA GLY A 175 17.81 1.41 -3.84
C GLY A 175 17.23 1.23 -2.46
N PHE A 176 18.01 0.67 -1.53
CA PHE A 176 17.79 0.75 -0.09
C PHE A 176 18.69 1.86 0.47
N SER A 177 18.31 3.13 0.28
CA SER A 177 19.18 4.25 0.70
C SER A 177 18.44 5.35 1.45
N ALA A 178 19.12 5.94 2.43
CA ALA A 178 18.69 7.17 3.06
C ALA A 178 19.09 8.37 2.19
N ASN A 179 18.11 9.21 1.88
CA ASN A 179 18.15 10.49 1.15
C ASN A 179 18.40 10.35 -0.35
N THR A 180 17.48 9.72 -1.09
CA THR A 180 17.52 9.76 -2.56
C THR A 180 16.90 11.06 -3.07
N PHE A 181 17.60 11.76 -3.95
CA PHE A 181 17.02 12.81 -4.80
C PHE A 181 17.09 12.32 -6.24
N LEU A 182 15.95 12.25 -6.93
CA LEU A 182 15.82 11.68 -8.27
C LEU A 182 15.00 12.61 -9.17
N MET A 183 15.61 13.15 -10.23
CA MET A 183 14.96 14.11 -11.12
C MET A 183 14.67 13.57 -12.53
N ASP A 184 13.40 13.55 -12.96
CA ASP A 184 12.93 13.19 -14.31
C ASP A 184 13.00 11.70 -14.71
N PHE A 185 12.54 10.80 -13.84
CA PHE A 185 12.65 9.36 -14.09
C PHE A 185 11.33 8.59 -14.07
N ASN A 186 11.19 7.65 -15.02
CA ASN A 186 10.02 6.78 -15.10
C ASN A 186 10.34 5.34 -14.66
N ASN A 187 9.36 4.64 -14.10
CA ASN A 187 9.39 3.19 -13.83
C ASN A 187 10.37 2.71 -12.75
N ASN A 188 10.66 3.50 -11.70
CA ASN A 188 11.63 3.13 -10.67
C ASN A 188 10.98 2.55 -9.42
N ILE A 189 11.68 1.65 -8.71
CA ILE A 189 11.31 1.24 -7.35
C ILE A 189 12.39 1.73 -6.39
N ASN A 190 12.01 2.49 -5.38
CA ASN A 190 12.96 3.02 -4.41
C ASN A 190 12.50 2.77 -2.99
N SER A 191 13.45 2.60 -2.08
CA SER A 191 13.17 2.40 -0.67
C SER A 191 14.14 3.17 0.23
N GLY A 192 13.65 3.71 1.34
CA GLY A 192 14.49 4.29 2.37
C GLY A 192 13.92 5.53 3.05
N PHE A 193 14.75 6.52 3.34
CA PHE A 193 14.38 7.71 4.10
C PHE A 193 14.53 8.97 3.26
N SER A 194 13.58 9.91 3.32
CA SER A 194 13.63 11.21 2.62
C SER A 194 13.88 11.12 1.13
N ASN A 195 13.07 10.30 0.46
CA ASN A 195 13.18 10.10 -0.97
C ASN A 195 12.43 11.22 -1.72
N THR A 196 13.07 11.95 -2.63
CA THR A 196 12.47 13.07 -3.36
C THR A 196 12.54 12.86 -4.87
N TYR A 197 11.39 12.93 -5.56
CA TYR A 197 11.26 12.53 -6.97
C TYR A 197 10.55 13.54 -7.85
N THR A 198 10.85 13.47 -9.15
CA THR A 198 10.04 13.98 -10.28
C THR A 198 10.03 12.87 -11.36
N GLY A 199 8.86 12.52 -11.92
CA GLY A 199 8.73 11.41 -12.90
C GLY A 199 7.42 10.59 -12.84
N ASN A 200 7.27 9.60 -13.74
CA ASN A 200 6.06 8.75 -13.88
C ASN A 200 6.26 7.29 -13.45
N ASN A 201 5.18 6.57 -13.16
CA ASN A 201 5.20 5.11 -12.99
C ASN A 201 6.16 4.60 -11.90
N ASN A 202 6.48 5.41 -10.89
CA ASN A 202 7.45 5.03 -9.85
C ASN A 202 6.77 4.44 -8.62
N ILE A 203 7.47 3.60 -7.88
CA ILE A 203 7.06 3.05 -6.59
C ILE A 203 8.08 3.45 -5.52
N PHE A 204 7.60 3.96 -4.40
CA PHE A 204 8.42 4.45 -3.30
C PHE A 204 8.01 3.79 -2.00
N PHE A 205 9.00 3.32 -1.25
CA PHE A 205 8.82 2.71 0.06
C PHE A 205 9.64 3.45 1.12
N GLY A 206 9.12 3.51 2.34
CA GLY A 206 9.86 3.97 3.52
C GLY A 206 9.33 5.29 4.07
N SER A 207 10.20 6.19 4.52
CA SER A 207 9.79 7.38 5.28
C SER A 207 10.12 8.66 4.53
N ASN A 208 9.27 9.67 4.67
CA ASN A 208 9.44 11.00 4.07
C ASN A 208 9.57 10.97 2.53
N ASN A 209 8.74 10.16 1.85
CA ASN A 209 8.70 10.14 0.39
C ASN A 209 8.05 11.44 -0.10
N ARG A 210 8.67 12.12 -1.06
CA ARG A 210 8.17 13.34 -1.66
C ARG A 210 8.24 13.21 -3.17
N ILE A 211 7.13 13.47 -3.85
CA ILE A 211 7.12 13.67 -5.29
C ILE A 211 6.63 15.08 -5.59
N SER A 212 7.40 15.83 -6.38
CA SER A 212 7.10 17.21 -6.75
C SER A 212 6.91 17.28 -8.25
N GLY A 213 5.81 17.90 -8.71
CA GLY A 213 5.75 18.36 -10.09
C GLY A 213 6.63 19.59 -10.24
N GLY A 214 7.72 19.51 -10.99
CA GLY A 214 8.54 20.67 -11.32
C GLY A 214 7.97 21.34 -12.56
N GLY A 215 7.03 22.29 -12.44
CA GLY A 215 6.63 23.22 -13.53
C GLY A 215 6.10 22.67 -14.86
N PHE A 216 6.32 21.39 -15.15
CA PHE A 216 5.97 20.68 -16.37
C PHE A 216 4.81 19.73 -16.05
N SER A 217 3.79 19.73 -16.91
CA SER A 217 2.65 18.83 -16.85
C SER A 217 3.05 17.38 -17.15
N GLY A 218 2.52 16.41 -16.42
CA GLY A 218 2.57 14.98 -16.83
C GLY A 218 3.49 14.08 -16.00
N PHE A 219 3.47 14.22 -14.68
CA PHE A 219 3.98 13.18 -13.78
C PHE A 219 2.77 12.46 -13.17
N ASP A 220 2.58 11.18 -13.50
CA ASP A 220 1.39 10.38 -13.23
C ASP A 220 1.78 8.93 -12.89
N ASN A 221 0.83 8.18 -12.32
CA ASN A 221 0.94 6.73 -12.06
C ASN A 221 1.99 6.33 -11.01
N ASN A 222 2.21 7.16 -9.99
CA ASN A 222 3.18 6.86 -8.95
C ASN A 222 2.52 6.18 -7.73
N ILE A 223 3.28 5.39 -6.98
CA ILE A 223 2.87 4.75 -5.73
C ILE A 223 3.83 5.18 -4.62
N LEU A 224 3.33 5.86 -3.58
CA LEU A 224 4.10 6.26 -2.41
C LEU A 224 3.63 5.47 -1.19
N MET A 225 4.54 4.80 -0.48
CA MET A 225 4.23 3.96 0.67
C MET A 225 5.14 4.23 1.87
N GLY A 226 4.54 4.41 3.05
CA GLY A 226 5.22 4.33 4.35
C GLY A 226 4.91 5.45 5.35
N PHE A 227 5.88 5.92 6.15
CA PHE A 227 5.54 6.71 7.35
C PHE A 227 5.01 8.11 7.04
N SER A 228 5.63 8.80 6.10
CA SER A 228 5.23 10.15 5.67
C SER A 228 5.42 10.28 4.17
N ASN A 229 4.36 10.69 3.47
CA ASN A 229 4.36 10.87 2.03
C ASN A 229 3.85 12.27 1.67
N ARG A 230 4.47 12.90 0.68
CA ARG A 230 4.03 14.16 0.08
C ARG A 230 3.92 13.99 -1.42
N THR A 231 2.74 14.15 -1.98
CA THR A 231 2.54 14.15 -3.43
C THR A 231 2.05 15.51 -3.93
N ARG A 232 2.57 15.91 -5.08
CA ARG A 232 2.13 17.07 -5.86
C ARG A 232 1.87 16.68 -7.31
N VAL A 233 1.58 15.41 -7.55
CA VAL A 233 1.40 14.83 -8.88
C VAL A 233 0.15 13.95 -8.90
N SER A 234 -0.64 14.07 -9.96
CA SER A 234 -1.95 13.43 -10.10
C SER A 234 -1.80 11.93 -10.41
N ASN A 235 -2.94 11.23 -10.55
CA ASN A 235 -3.04 9.84 -10.97
C ASN A 235 -2.16 8.87 -10.16
N SER A 236 -2.03 9.12 -8.85
CA SER A 236 -1.07 8.43 -8.00
C SER A 236 -1.74 7.82 -6.76
N VAL A 237 -1.14 6.76 -6.22
CA VAL A 237 -1.57 6.07 -5.00
C VAL A 237 -0.62 6.44 -3.86
N VAL A 238 -1.17 6.85 -2.72
CA VAL A 238 -0.40 7.31 -1.57
C VAL A 238 -0.90 6.62 -0.30
N LEU A 239 -0.07 5.77 0.27
CA LEU A 239 -0.38 4.91 1.41
C LEU A 239 0.57 5.22 2.57
N GLY A 240 0.06 5.56 3.74
CA GLY A 240 0.97 5.87 4.85
C GLY A 240 0.35 6.45 6.10
N ARG A 241 1.14 6.60 7.17
CA ARG A 241 0.61 7.17 8.42
C ARG A 241 0.25 8.65 8.26
N PHE A 242 1.09 9.42 7.58
CA PHE A 242 0.92 10.84 7.31
C PHE A 242 1.04 11.10 5.80
N ASN A 243 -0.04 11.51 5.14
CA ASN A 243 0.00 11.83 3.72
C ASN A 243 -0.36 13.30 3.50
N GLU A 244 0.44 14.00 2.69
CA GLU A 244 0.15 15.35 2.20
C GLU A 244 -0.05 15.28 0.69
N ASN A 245 -1.17 15.82 0.20
CA ASN A 245 -1.51 15.79 -1.22
C ASN A 245 -2.11 17.12 -1.65
N ASN A 246 -1.52 17.72 -2.69
CA ASN A 246 -1.91 19.05 -3.16
C ASN A 246 -2.56 19.03 -4.55
N VAL A 247 -3.01 17.87 -5.01
CA VAL A 247 -3.49 17.66 -6.40
C VAL A 247 -4.75 16.81 -6.45
N ALA A 248 -5.45 16.86 -7.59
CA ALA A 248 -6.62 16.02 -7.88
C ALA A 248 -6.21 14.59 -8.30
N ASN A 249 -7.18 13.69 -8.45
CA ASN A 249 -7.02 12.35 -9.04
C ASN A 249 -6.00 11.45 -8.30
N THR A 250 -6.10 11.32 -6.99
CA THR A 250 -5.18 10.49 -6.20
C THR A 250 -5.95 9.58 -5.25
N TYR A 251 -5.42 8.38 -5.03
CA TYR A 251 -5.93 7.46 -4.02
C TYR A 251 -5.10 7.61 -2.75
N LEU A 252 -5.72 8.07 -1.67
CA LEU A 252 -5.05 8.29 -0.39
C LEU A 252 -5.59 7.35 0.69
N LEU A 253 -4.70 6.60 1.31
CA LEU A 253 -4.99 5.78 2.49
C LEU A 253 -4.00 6.10 3.60
N GLY A 254 -4.51 6.46 4.78
CA GLY A 254 -3.63 6.77 5.90
C GLY A 254 -4.32 7.15 7.19
N ARG A 255 -3.56 7.36 8.26
CA ARG A 255 -4.15 7.82 9.53
C ARG A 255 -4.49 9.30 9.49
N THR A 256 -3.54 10.10 9.01
CA THR A 256 -3.67 11.55 8.90
C THR A 256 -3.42 11.96 7.46
N ILE A 257 -4.40 12.59 6.83
CA ILE A 257 -4.33 13.03 5.43
C ILE A 257 -4.56 14.55 5.35
N ASN A 258 -3.53 15.28 4.93
CA ASN A 258 -3.62 16.68 4.59
C ASN A 258 -3.81 16.81 3.06
N HIS A 259 -5.06 16.87 2.65
CA HIS A 259 -5.45 17.07 1.26
C HIS A 259 -5.79 18.55 1.01
N ASN A 260 -5.04 19.20 0.11
CA ASN A 260 -5.21 20.60 -0.33
C ASN A 260 -5.47 20.72 -1.84
N GLY A 261 -5.65 19.60 -2.54
CA GLY A 261 -5.94 19.58 -3.98
C GLY A 261 -7.42 19.84 -4.29
N ALA A 262 -7.77 19.81 -5.57
CA ALA A 262 -9.18 19.73 -5.96
C ALA A 262 -9.71 18.30 -5.74
N ASN A 263 -10.94 18.15 -5.25
CA ASN A 263 -11.56 16.86 -4.89
C ASN A 263 -12.07 16.04 -6.10
N GLU A 264 -11.49 16.21 -7.30
CA GLU A 264 -11.90 15.48 -8.50
C GLU A 264 -11.31 14.06 -8.53
N TYR A 265 -12.18 13.06 -8.72
CA TYR A 265 -11.84 11.63 -8.86
C TYR A 265 -10.90 11.07 -7.79
N GLN A 266 -11.23 11.27 -6.51
CA GLN A 266 -10.41 10.85 -5.39
C GLN A 266 -11.12 9.90 -4.44
N VAL A 267 -10.32 9.05 -3.80
CA VAL A 267 -10.71 8.27 -2.63
C VAL A 267 -9.72 8.59 -1.52
N VAL A 268 -10.22 9.13 -0.42
CA VAL A 268 -9.46 9.52 0.75
C VAL A 268 -9.98 8.72 1.94
N THR A 269 -9.14 7.85 2.48
CA THR A 269 -9.51 6.94 3.57
C THR A 269 -8.57 7.14 4.74
N GLY A 270 -9.10 7.58 5.88
CA GLY A 270 -8.26 7.85 7.03
C GLY A 270 -8.97 8.50 8.21
N GLN A 271 -8.44 8.30 9.41
CA GLN A 271 -9.04 8.74 10.69
C GLN A 271 -9.15 10.27 10.83
N SER A 272 -8.25 11.03 10.21
CA SER A 272 -8.29 12.49 10.23
C SER A 272 -7.88 13.03 8.87
N THR A 273 -8.85 13.60 8.14
CA THR A 273 -8.63 14.19 6.82
C THR A 273 -8.95 15.69 6.87
N THR A 274 -8.25 16.52 6.09
CA THR A 274 -8.62 17.95 5.96
C THR A 274 -9.97 18.15 5.29
N VAL A 275 -10.44 17.17 4.52
CA VAL A 275 -11.78 17.21 3.89
C VAL A 275 -12.88 17.04 4.93
N CYS A 276 -12.63 16.25 5.98
CA CYS A 276 -13.56 15.96 7.07
C CYS A 276 -12.82 15.37 8.28
N SER A 277 -12.97 16.01 9.44
CA SER A 277 -12.23 15.66 10.67
C SER A 277 -12.66 14.35 11.31
N ASP A 278 -13.90 13.91 11.07
CA ASP A 278 -14.55 12.74 11.68
C ASP A 278 -14.87 11.64 10.64
N CYS A 279 -14.23 11.63 9.47
CA CYS A 279 -14.49 10.65 8.42
C CYS A 279 -13.57 9.42 8.53
N VAL A 280 -14.08 8.26 8.14
CA VAL A 280 -13.33 6.99 7.92
C VAL A 280 -13.15 6.74 6.42
N PHE A 281 -14.13 7.17 5.61
CA PHE A 281 -14.10 7.14 4.16
C PHE A 281 -14.60 8.47 3.60
N ASN A 282 -13.95 8.96 2.56
CA ASN A 282 -14.36 10.11 1.79
C ASN A 282 -14.08 9.85 0.30
N ALA A 283 -15.09 10.05 -0.53
CA ALA A 283 -14.96 9.99 -1.97
C ALA A 283 -15.66 11.17 -2.66
N GLN A 284 -15.36 11.32 -3.94
CA GLN A 284 -15.90 12.34 -4.83
C GLN A 284 -17.41 12.61 -4.61
N GLY A 285 -17.76 13.90 -4.56
CA GLY A 285 -19.14 14.37 -4.39
C GLY A 285 -19.59 14.59 -2.94
N ASN A 286 -18.67 14.57 -1.97
CA ASN A 286 -18.96 14.59 -0.54
C ASN A 286 -19.65 13.32 -0.03
N LEU A 287 -19.33 12.16 -0.61
CA LEU A 287 -19.72 10.87 -0.03
C LEU A 287 -18.78 10.58 1.14
N HIS A 288 -19.27 10.74 2.36
CA HIS A 288 -18.51 10.52 3.58
C HIS A 288 -19.11 9.39 4.41
N VAL A 289 -18.26 8.55 4.99
CA VAL A 289 -18.64 7.69 6.12
C VAL A 289 -17.93 8.22 7.35
N LYS A 290 -18.69 8.60 8.37
CA LYS A 290 -18.18 9.18 9.61
C LYS A 290 -17.86 8.13 10.67
N THR A 291 -17.07 8.50 11.67
CA THR A 291 -16.68 7.64 12.79
C THR A 291 -17.85 7.27 13.72
N ASP A 292 -18.93 8.05 13.69
CA ASP A 292 -20.18 7.76 14.40
C ASP A 292 -21.13 6.83 13.62
N GLY A 293 -20.71 6.37 12.43
CA GLY A 293 -21.48 5.51 11.54
C GLY A 293 -22.39 6.26 10.56
N ASN A 294 -22.49 7.59 10.63
CA ASN A 294 -23.30 8.36 9.70
C ASN A 294 -22.70 8.37 8.29
N ILE A 295 -23.54 8.17 7.27
CA ILE A 295 -23.15 8.27 5.86
C ILE A 295 -23.71 9.57 5.31
N VAL A 296 -22.84 10.50 4.92
CA VAL A 296 -23.21 11.71 4.17
C VAL A 296 -23.09 11.36 2.70
N VAL A 297 -24.16 11.57 1.93
CA VAL A 297 -24.15 11.35 0.48
C VAL A 297 -24.26 12.70 -0.25
N PRO A 298 -23.71 12.81 -1.48
CA PRO A 298 -23.98 13.96 -2.35
C PRO A 298 -25.49 14.21 -2.48
N ALA A 299 -25.90 15.48 -2.66
CA ALA A 299 -27.29 15.80 -2.94
C ALA A 299 -27.74 15.12 -4.24
N ILE A 300 -28.60 14.10 -4.12
CA ILE A 300 -29.17 13.40 -5.28
C ILE A 300 -30.45 14.13 -5.67
N THR A 301 -30.45 14.80 -6.82
CA THR A 301 -31.65 15.42 -7.36
C THR A 301 -32.60 14.37 -7.95
N ASN A 302 -33.92 14.59 -7.90
CA ASN A 302 -34.90 13.67 -8.51
C ASN A 302 -34.70 13.45 -10.02
N ALA A 303 -34.01 14.36 -10.73
CA ALA A 303 -33.72 14.23 -12.16
C ALA A 303 -32.72 13.12 -12.50
N THR A 304 -31.85 12.72 -11.55
CA THR A 304 -30.80 11.70 -11.76
C THR A 304 -31.25 10.29 -11.41
N ILE A 305 -32.36 10.13 -10.68
CA ILE A 305 -32.95 8.83 -10.33
C ILE A 305 -34.02 8.49 -11.38
N ASN A 306 -33.76 7.47 -12.19
CA ASN A 306 -34.70 7.00 -13.21
C ASN A 306 -34.78 5.46 -13.19
N SER A 307 -35.52 4.86 -14.12
CA SER A 307 -35.68 3.40 -14.20
C SER A 307 -34.35 2.64 -14.33
N ASN A 308 -33.28 3.31 -14.76
CA ASN A 308 -31.96 2.73 -15.01
C ASN A 308 -30.96 3.02 -13.88
N ASN A 309 -31.25 3.98 -12.99
CA ASN A 309 -30.35 4.41 -11.90
C ASN A 309 -31.09 4.33 -10.55
N LYS A 310 -30.87 3.26 -9.79
CA LYS A 310 -31.41 3.09 -8.44
C LYS A 310 -30.44 3.67 -7.41
N SER A 311 -30.92 4.53 -6.51
CA SER A 311 -30.16 4.98 -5.34
C SER A 311 -30.07 3.86 -4.30
N LEU A 312 -28.89 3.61 -3.74
CA LEU A 312 -28.67 2.63 -2.65
C LEU A 312 -29.32 3.09 -1.34
N VAL A 313 -29.46 4.40 -1.14
CA VAL A 313 -30.30 4.99 -0.09
C VAL A 313 -31.65 5.27 -0.72
N SER A 314 -32.64 4.43 -0.42
CA SER A 314 -34.00 4.62 -0.91
C SER A 314 -34.60 5.90 -0.31
N LYS A 315 -35.55 6.47 -1.06
CA LYS A 315 -36.33 7.66 -0.71
C LYS A 315 -36.90 7.65 0.73
N GLU A 316 -37.09 6.47 1.33
CA GLU A 316 -37.64 6.27 2.67
C GLU A 316 -36.74 6.78 3.80
N TYR A 317 -35.42 6.84 3.63
CA TYR A 317 -34.49 7.23 4.70
C TYR A 317 -33.80 8.58 4.50
N GLY A 318 -33.90 9.18 3.30
CA GLY A 318 -33.15 10.40 2.95
C GLY A 318 -33.95 11.71 2.96
N ASP A 319 -35.28 11.68 3.06
CA ASP A 319 -36.12 12.87 2.98
C ASP A 319 -36.82 13.14 4.31
N SER A 320 -36.44 14.24 4.99
CA SER A 320 -37.08 14.69 6.23
C SER A 320 -38.58 14.96 6.05
N ASN A 321 -39.05 15.20 4.82
CA ASN A 321 -40.46 15.41 4.52
C ASN A 321 -41.24 14.09 4.36
N TYR A 322 -40.56 12.98 4.03
CA TYR A 322 -41.21 11.68 3.86
C TYR A 322 -41.59 11.05 5.21
N ALA A 323 -40.77 11.26 6.25
CA ALA A 323 -41.11 10.86 7.61
C ALA A 323 -42.33 11.63 8.17
N THR A 324 -42.58 12.85 7.67
CA THR A 324 -43.70 13.70 8.12
C THR A 324 -44.98 13.54 7.29
N SER A 325 -44.93 12.85 6.14
CA SER A 325 -46.07 12.79 5.22
C SER A 325 -46.99 11.58 5.39
N VAL A 326 -46.79 10.72 6.39
CA VAL A 326 -47.80 9.72 6.77
C VAL A 326 -48.77 10.39 7.73
N PRO A 327 -50.00 10.75 7.31
CA PRO A 327 -50.94 11.42 8.20
C PRO A 327 -51.18 10.55 9.43
N ALA A 328 -51.11 11.15 10.62
CA ALA A 328 -51.43 10.46 11.86
C ALA A 328 -52.84 9.86 11.77
N ALA A 329 -53.05 8.72 12.42
CA ALA A 329 -54.37 8.12 12.49
C ALA A 329 -55.34 9.10 13.16
N THR A 330 -56.46 9.41 12.51
CA THR A 330 -57.46 10.33 13.05
C THR A 330 -58.68 9.54 13.50
N THR A 331 -58.95 9.57 14.80
CA THR A 331 -60.07 8.85 15.43
C THR A 331 -61.20 9.80 15.80
N ILE A 332 -62.43 9.46 15.44
CA ILE A 332 -63.64 10.17 15.82
C ILE A 332 -64.59 9.27 16.60
N ALA A 333 -65.39 9.87 17.49
CA ALA A 333 -66.53 9.21 18.11
C ALA A 333 -67.70 9.14 17.11
N LEU A 334 -68.37 8.00 17.05
CA LEU A 334 -69.58 7.83 16.24
C LEU A 334 -70.79 8.22 17.09
N THR A 335 -71.51 9.24 16.64
CA THR A 335 -72.71 9.77 17.32
C THR A 335 -73.98 9.69 16.48
N GLY A 336 -73.86 9.36 15.19
CA GLY A 336 -74.96 9.24 14.23
C GLY A 336 -75.79 7.97 14.39
N PHE A 337 -76.13 7.59 15.62
CA PHE A 337 -76.97 6.43 15.92
C PHE A 337 -78.39 6.63 15.42
N SER A 338 -79.00 5.55 14.92
CA SER A 338 -80.43 5.53 14.64
C SER A 338 -81.25 5.56 15.93
N VAL A 339 -82.55 5.83 15.82
CA VAL A 339 -83.48 5.79 16.96
C VAL A 339 -83.34 4.46 17.70
N ASN A 340 -83.27 4.52 19.03
CA ASN A 340 -83.05 3.40 19.96
C ASN A 340 -81.67 2.74 19.93
N TRP A 341 -80.70 3.25 19.15
CA TRP A 341 -79.33 2.79 19.19
C TRP A 341 -78.45 3.74 20.02
N SER A 342 -77.50 3.18 20.76
CA SER A 342 -76.54 3.93 21.56
C SER A 342 -75.28 3.13 21.82
N ASN A 343 -74.26 3.75 22.41
CA ASN A 343 -73.10 3.03 22.94
C ASN A 343 -73.56 2.07 24.05
N TYR A 344 -72.92 0.90 24.14
CA TYR A 344 -73.31 -0.12 25.12
C TYR A 344 -73.21 0.36 26.59
N GLY A 345 -72.14 1.11 26.91
CA GLY A 345 -71.85 1.58 28.27
C GLY A 345 -71.09 0.55 29.11
N SER A 346 -71.19 0.65 30.44
CA SER A 346 -70.69 -0.35 31.41
C SER A 346 -69.24 -0.82 31.22
N GLY A 347 -68.33 0.10 30.87
CA GLY A 347 -66.90 -0.18 30.70
C GLY A 347 -66.49 -0.66 29.30
N TRP A 348 -67.43 -0.81 28.36
CA TRP A 348 -67.13 -1.14 26.97
C TRP A 348 -66.74 0.08 26.15
N GLN A 349 -65.85 -0.12 25.17
CA GLN A 349 -65.38 0.96 24.30
C GLN A 349 -66.55 1.55 23.49
N PRO A 350 -66.73 2.89 23.50
CA PRO A 350 -67.70 3.56 22.64
C PRO A 350 -67.39 3.37 21.15
N ALA A 351 -68.41 3.48 20.31
CA ALA A 351 -68.29 3.41 18.87
C ALA A 351 -67.37 4.52 18.34
N THR A 352 -66.36 4.13 17.57
CA THR A 352 -65.39 5.05 16.97
C THR A 352 -65.08 4.64 15.54
N ALA A 353 -64.62 5.61 14.74
CA ALA A 353 -64.05 5.38 13.43
C ALA A 353 -62.65 6.00 13.37
N THR A 354 -61.65 5.18 13.01
CA THR A 354 -60.26 5.62 12.87
C THR A 354 -59.86 5.54 11.41
N ILE A 355 -59.38 6.65 10.83
CA ILE A 355 -58.85 6.67 9.46
C ILE A 355 -57.32 6.80 9.48
N LYS A 356 -56.65 5.93 8.72
CA LYS A 356 -55.21 6.00 8.46
C LYS A 356 -54.94 5.51 7.04
N ASN A 357 -54.26 6.33 6.23
CA ASN A 357 -53.87 5.98 4.85
C ASN A 357 -55.05 5.45 3.98
N GLY A 358 -56.20 6.12 4.03
CA GLY A 358 -57.42 5.76 3.29
C GLY A 358 -58.17 4.53 3.81
N GLN A 359 -57.67 3.87 4.87
CA GLN A 359 -58.35 2.75 5.52
C GLN A 359 -59.08 3.25 6.77
N VAL A 360 -60.37 2.94 6.87
CA VAL A 360 -61.22 3.21 8.03
C VAL A 360 -61.42 1.92 8.81
N LYS A 361 -61.10 1.95 10.10
CA LYS A 361 -61.45 0.91 11.07
C LYS A 361 -62.58 1.42 11.97
N LEU A 362 -63.66 0.66 12.06
CA LEU A 362 -64.66 0.85 13.12
C LEU A 362 -64.28 0.02 14.35
N ALA A 363 -64.66 0.51 15.52
CA ALA A 363 -64.36 -0.11 16.80
C ALA A 363 -65.43 0.26 17.83
N GLY A 364 -65.58 -0.55 18.88
CA GLY A 364 -66.53 -0.33 19.97
C GLY A 364 -67.81 -1.19 19.92
N LEU A 365 -68.54 -1.17 21.03
CA LEU A 365 -69.75 -1.97 21.28
C LEU A 365 -70.99 -1.06 21.33
N ILE A 366 -71.99 -1.39 20.52
CA ILE A 366 -73.23 -0.61 20.43
C ILE A 366 -74.41 -1.47 20.85
N ARG A 367 -75.47 -0.86 21.37
CA ARG A 367 -76.70 -1.55 21.77
C ARG A 367 -77.95 -0.87 21.24
N LYS A 368 -79.00 -1.67 21.08
CA LYS A 368 -80.37 -1.26 20.93
C LYS A 368 -81.05 -1.22 22.29
N ASN A 369 -81.97 -0.29 22.51
CA ASN A 369 -82.71 -0.16 23.77
C ASN A 369 -83.78 -1.27 23.96
N THR A 370 -84.02 -2.09 22.94
CA THR A 370 -84.98 -3.21 22.95
C THR A 370 -84.38 -4.42 22.23
N ALA A 371 -84.46 -5.60 22.82
CA ALA A 371 -84.00 -6.85 22.21
C ALA A 371 -84.98 -7.32 21.12
N ALA A 372 -84.71 -6.91 19.87
CA ALA A 372 -85.24 -7.47 18.62
C ALA A 372 -84.70 -6.64 17.44
N PHE A 373 -83.78 -7.18 16.65
CA PHE A 373 -83.26 -6.46 15.47
C PHE A 373 -84.12 -6.79 14.25
N ALA A 374 -84.53 -5.77 13.50
CA ALA A 374 -85.31 -5.96 12.27
C ALA A 374 -84.40 -6.08 11.06
N PHE A 375 -84.72 -6.97 10.11
CA PHE A 375 -83.97 -7.07 8.85
C PHE A 375 -83.90 -5.69 8.15
N GLY A 376 -82.69 -5.25 7.78
CA GLY A 376 -82.47 -3.96 7.12
C GLY A 376 -82.47 -2.75 8.07
N GLU A 377 -82.47 -2.97 9.38
CA GLU A 377 -82.41 -1.91 10.38
C GLU A 377 -81.04 -1.20 10.36
N THR A 378 -81.06 0.12 10.25
CA THR A 378 -79.84 0.93 10.31
C THR A 378 -79.41 1.11 11.77
N LEU A 379 -78.17 0.76 12.08
CA LEU A 379 -77.58 0.86 13.41
C LEU A 379 -77.10 2.29 13.68
N LEU A 380 -76.32 2.82 12.74
CA LEU A 380 -75.77 4.17 12.73
C LEU A 380 -75.42 4.60 11.31
N THR A 381 -75.19 5.89 11.10
CA THR A 381 -74.70 6.46 9.85
C THR A 381 -73.32 7.08 10.05
N LEU A 382 -72.37 6.66 9.23
CA LEU A 382 -71.00 7.18 9.23
C LEU A 382 -70.95 8.60 8.65
N PRO A 383 -70.11 9.49 9.20
CA PRO A 383 -69.93 10.83 8.65
C PRO A 383 -69.23 10.80 7.29
N VAL A 384 -69.47 11.84 6.48
CA VAL A 384 -68.77 12.03 5.20
C VAL A 384 -67.26 12.07 5.47
N GLY A 385 -66.48 11.36 4.65
CA GLY A 385 -65.03 11.14 4.86
C GLY A 385 -64.67 9.82 5.53
N TYR A 386 -65.64 9.13 6.15
CA TYR A 386 -65.46 7.81 6.77
C TYR A 386 -66.34 6.73 6.12
N ARG A 387 -66.83 6.96 4.90
CA ARG A 387 -67.75 6.05 4.17
C ARG A 387 -66.97 5.27 3.10
N PRO A 388 -67.29 4.00 2.85
CA PRO A 388 -66.65 3.25 1.77
C PRO A 388 -67.13 3.75 0.40
N ALA A 389 -66.31 3.61 -0.64
CA ALA A 389 -66.70 3.94 -2.02
C ALA A 389 -67.78 2.99 -2.58
N ASN A 390 -67.76 1.73 -2.14
CA ASN A 390 -68.72 0.69 -2.52
C ASN A 390 -69.26 -0.01 -1.27
N SER A 391 -70.53 -0.44 -1.32
CA SER A 391 -71.15 -1.18 -0.22
C SER A 391 -70.43 -2.50 0.06
N ARG A 392 -70.19 -2.81 1.34
CA ARG A 392 -69.43 -3.99 1.76
C ARG A 392 -70.15 -4.74 2.88
N LEU A 393 -70.01 -6.06 2.86
CA LEU A 393 -70.55 -6.98 3.85
C LEU A 393 -69.49 -7.31 4.89
N TYR A 394 -69.86 -7.25 6.16
CA TYR A 394 -69.02 -7.64 7.29
C TYR A 394 -69.72 -8.62 8.21
N ALA A 395 -68.90 -9.39 8.90
CA ALA A 395 -69.34 -10.28 9.95
C ALA A 395 -69.01 -9.60 11.30
N ALA A 396 -70.05 -9.25 12.05
CA ALA A 396 -69.97 -8.58 13.35
C ALA A 396 -70.23 -9.59 14.49
N GLY A 397 -69.65 -9.33 15.67
CA GLY A 397 -69.75 -10.25 16.81
C GLY A 397 -71.00 -10.00 17.68
N GLN A 398 -71.64 -11.08 18.12
CA GLN A 398 -72.64 -11.13 19.18
C GLN A 398 -72.36 -12.31 20.12
N ASN A 399 -73.12 -12.47 21.21
CA ASN A 399 -72.85 -13.52 22.19
C ASN A 399 -73.06 -14.91 21.57
N ASN A 400 -72.01 -15.73 21.54
CA ASN A 400 -72.00 -17.07 20.95
C ASN A 400 -72.54 -17.13 19.50
N ASN A 401 -72.54 -16.01 18.75
CA ASN A 401 -73.09 -15.93 17.40
C ASN A 401 -72.43 -14.83 16.56
N GLN A 402 -72.59 -14.89 15.23
CA GLN A 402 -72.08 -13.91 14.29
C GLN A 402 -73.22 -13.26 13.51
N LEU A 403 -73.22 -11.94 13.46
CA LEU A 403 -74.17 -11.09 12.75
C LEU A 403 -73.61 -10.70 11.38
N ARG A 404 -74.48 -10.53 10.39
CA ARG A 404 -74.12 -9.80 9.16
C ARG A 404 -74.47 -8.33 9.32
N VAL A 405 -73.47 -7.48 9.12
CA VAL A 405 -73.59 -6.02 9.07
C VAL A 405 -73.06 -5.55 7.73
N ASP A 406 -73.89 -4.84 6.98
CA ASP A 406 -73.49 -4.23 5.72
C ASP A 406 -73.20 -2.74 5.95
N VAL A 407 -72.08 -2.25 5.39
CA VAL A 407 -71.75 -0.82 5.36
C VAL A 407 -71.96 -0.34 3.93
N TYR A 408 -73.02 0.45 3.72
CA TYR A 408 -73.37 0.99 2.41
C TYR A 408 -72.51 2.21 2.06
N ALA A 409 -72.38 2.49 0.75
CA ALA A 409 -71.63 3.65 0.24
C ALA A 409 -72.20 5.00 0.73
N ASP A 410 -73.50 5.05 1.05
CA ASP A 410 -74.14 6.22 1.66
C ASP A 410 -73.78 6.43 3.15
N GLY A 411 -73.01 5.50 3.74
CA GLY A 411 -72.53 5.54 5.12
C GLY A 411 -73.41 4.82 6.13
N ARG A 412 -74.57 4.26 5.72
CA ARG A 412 -75.41 3.49 6.65
C ARG A 412 -74.72 2.17 7.01
N VAL A 413 -74.62 1.91 8.30
CA VAL A 413 -74.23 0.62 8.86
C VAL A 413 -75.51 -0.11 9.24
N VAL A 414 -75.81 -1.21 8.58
CA VAL A 414 -77.12 -1.85 8.57
C VAL A 414 -77.02 -3.29 9.02
N TYR A 415 -77.87 -3.68 9.96
CA TYR A 415 -78.05 -5.08 10.32
C TYR A 415 -78.86 -5.80 9.24
N ILE A 416 -78.35 -6.95 8.80
CA ILE A 416 -79.02 -7.79 7.80
C ILE A 416 -79.63 -9.02 8.47
N ASN A 417 -78.82 -9.89 9.07
CA ASN A 417 -79.29 -11.11 9.72
C ASN A 417 -78.28 -11.65 10.76
N GLY A 418 -78.66 -12.70 11.50
CA GLY A 418 -77.76 -13.42 12.41
C GLY A 418 -77.88 -13.05 13.89
N THR A 419 -78.94 -12.36 14.33
CA THR A 419 -79.19 -12.17 15.77
C THR A 419 -79.60 -13.50 16.43
N ASN A 420 -79.22 -13.69 17.70
CA ASN A 420 -79.77 -14.78 18.51
C ASN A 420 -81.17 -14.48 19.09
N GLY A 421 -81.73 -13.30 18.79
CA GLY A 421 -83.07 -12.87 19.20
C GLY A 421 -83.18 -12.38 20.64
N PHE A 422 -82.12 -12.48 21.44
CA PHE A 422 -82.13 -12.14 22.86
C PHE A 422 -81.12 -11.05 23.23
N ASP A 423 -79.95 -10.99 22.57
CA ASP A 423 -79.01 -9.90 22.85
C ASP A 423 -79.46 -8.61 22.18
N ASP A 424 -79.05 -7.52 22.80
CA ASP A 424 -79.37 -6.17 22.39
C ASP A 424 -78.16 -5.43 21.79
N TYR A 425 -77.03 -6.10 21.51
CA TYR A 425 -75.78 -5.43 21.12
C TYR A 425 -75.14 -5.94 19.83
N VAL A 426 -74.23 -5.14 19.27
CA VAL A 426 -73.40 -5.45 18.10
C VAL A 426 -71.97 -4.97 18.34
N SER A 427 -70.97 -5.83 18.13
CA SER A 427 -69.57 -5.40 18.09
C SER A 427 -69.19 -4.87 16.71
N LEU A 428 -68.68 -3.64 16.65
CA LEU A 428 -68.15 -3.03 15.42
C LEU A 428 -66.67 -3.39 15.17
N GLU A 429 -66.04 -4.10 16.10
CA GLU A 429 -64.64 -4.51 15.95
C GLU A 429 -64.42 -5.36 14.69
N GLY A 430 -63.30 -5.12 14.03
CA GLY A 430 -62.91 -5.86 12.82
C GLY A 430 -63.57 -5.36 11.53
N ILE A 431 -64.50 -4.40 11.58
CA ILE A 431 -65.02 -3.75 10.38
C ILE A 431 -63.96 -2.77 9.85
N VAL A 432 -63.34 -3.15 8.73
CA VAL A 432 -62.30 -2.35 8.07
C VAL A 432 -62.59 -2.24 6.57
N PHE A 433 -62.58 -1.01 6.06
CA PHE A 433 -62.74 -0.74 4.62
C PHE A 433 -61.81 0.37 4.16
N ARG A 434 -61.66 0.48 2.85
CA ARG A 434 -61.05 1.62 2.18
C ARG A 434 -62.11 2.59 1.70
N ILE A 435 -61.78 3.88 1.73
CA ILE A 435 -62.66 4.97 1.27
C ILE A 435 -62.40 5.40 -0.19
N ASP A 436 -61.31 4.92 -0.80
CA ASP A 436 -60.90 5.18 -2.18
C ASP A 436 -61.29 4.07 -3.17
#